data_AF-A0A6L8E4X4-F1
#
_entry.id   AF-A0A6L8E4X4-F1
#
_cell.length_a   1.000
_cell.length_b   1.000
_cell.length_c   1.000
_cell.angle_alpha   90.00
_cell.angle_beta   90.00
_cell.angle_gamma   90.00
#
_symmetry.space_group_name_H-M   'P 1'
#
loop_
_entity.id
_entity.type
_entity.pdbx_description
1 polymer ?
#
loop_
_entity_poly.entity_id
_entity_poly.type
_entity_poly.pdbx_seq_one_letter_code
_entity_poly.pdbx_strand_id
1 'polypeptide(L)'
;MKPPDWPRRKSDLKKARAGGALGRRVAAANTFGIGRVLLQLYGRCFDGYHRYRAHWCNAPARRAYRAHAGPLDAAQRTLVDQLRGVGLAKTMLSALLPDVDWTKLQAVANGWLATPEVRESERAYRAAMEGHGEHGSKDYFIRLLGVRDEAVLEVDSPWLSLFLHERLLAVVNGYLGVFSKLNAVDVWSTVPLVHDRDDSGSQRWHRDPEDRRLVKVFLYLNEVGPGSGALEYVAHSRPGDRYGRLWPQEFPIGSRPPRDELERLIDPRDRIECRGPAGTLLFVDTCGFHRGGRATTGRRVLATSTHVTPASIWPRRFQVSGDIGSVAGTEAQRRAVSLP
;
A
#
# COMPACT_ATOMS: atom_id res chain seq x y z
N MET A 1 -18.68 1.76 -29.39
CA MET A 1 -18.13 2.99 -28.78
C MET A 1 -16.76 2.67 -28.19
N LYS A 2 -15.68 3.28 -28.70
CA LYS A 2 -14.38 3.24 -28.01
C LYS A 2 -14.51 4.03 -26.69
N PRO A 3 -14.00 3.54 -25.56
CA PRO A 3 -13.94 4.34 -24.35
C PRO A 3 -13.07 5.58 -24.59
N PRO A 4 -13.39 6.74 -23.99
CA PRO A 4 -12.59 7.95 -24.15
C PRO A 4 -11.17 7.73 -23.60
N ASP A 5 -10.17 8.29 -24.29
CA ASP A 5 -8.78 8.26 -23.85
C ASP A 5 -8.64 8.99 -22.51
N TRP A 6 -8.44 8.22 -21.44
CA TRP A 6 -8.29 8.71 -20.09
C TRP A 6 -6.86 9.23 -19.86
N PRO A 7 -6.66 10.37 -19.17
CA PRO A 7 -5.31 10.86 -18.84
C PRO A 7 -4.56 9.81 -18.01
N ARG A 8 -3.44 9.34 -18.57
CA ARG A 8 -2.66 8.22 -18.02
C ARG A 8 -1.64 8.66 -16.96
N ARG A 9 -1.42 9.96 -16.74
CA ARG A 9 -0.38 10.46 -15.82
C ARG A 9 -0.88 11.55 -14.86
N LYS A 10 -0.36 11.54 -13.63
CA LYS A 10 -0.58 12.60 -12.61
C LYS A 10 -0.12 14.00 -13.07
N SER A 11 0.84 14.07 -14.00
CA SER A 11 1.32 15.32 -14.61
C SER A 11 0.23 16.04 -15.39
N ASP A 12 -0.68 15.29 -16.00
CA ASP A 12 -1.71 15.81 -16.89
C ASP A 12 -2.80 16.52 -16.08
N LEU A 13 -3.06 16.01 -14.86
CA LEU A 13 -3.95 16.63 -13.87
C LEU A 13 -3.33 17.89 -13.22
N LYS A 14 -2.00 17.98 -13.11
CA LYS A 14 -1.31 19.18 -12.56
C LYS A 14 -1.30 20.35 -13.55
N LYS A 15 -1.11 20.09 -14.85
CA LYS A 15 -1.14 21.14 -15.89
C LYS A 15 -2.51 21.83 -16.02
N ALA A 16 -3.61 21.13 -15.72
CA ALA A 16 -4.95 21.72 -15.70
C ALA A 16 -5.18 22.77 -14.58
N ARG A 17 -4.34 22.77 -13.52
CA ARG A 17 -4.46 23.71 -12.39
C ARG A 17 -3.62 24.98 -12.52
N ALA A 18 -2.68 25.05 -13.45
CA ALA A 18 -1.77 26.19 -13.57
C ALA A 18 -2.32 27.25 -14.55
N GLY A 19 -3.26 28.08 -14.08
CA GLY A 19 -3.43 29.50 -14.46
C GLY A 19 -3.56 29.94 -15.93
N GLY A 20 -3.57 29.03 -16.92
CA GLY A 20 -3.72 29.36 -18.33
C GLY A 20 -5.17 29.71 -18.70
N ALA A 21 -5.41 30.12 -19.95
CA ALA A 21 -6.76 30.43 -20.46
C ALA A 21 -7.81 29.33 -20.20
N LEU A 22 -7.37 28.07 -20.07
CA LEU A 22 -8.19 26.93 -19.67
C LEU A 22 -8.58 26.95 -18.17
N GLY A 23 -7.67 27.37 -17.27
CA GLY A 23 -7.94 27.53 -15.84
C GLY A 23 -8.94 28.65 -15.54
N ARG A 24 -8.90 29.74 -16.32
CA ARG A 24 -9.92 30.82 -16.25
C ARG A 24 -11.30 30.36 -16.74
N ARG A 25 -11.36 29.47 -17.74
CA ARG A 25 -12.63 28.85 -18.20
C ARG A 25 -13.20 27.84 -17.20
N VAL A 26 -12.34 27.08 -16.49
CA VAL A 26 -12.78 26.12 -15.45
C VAL A 26 -13.27 26.85 -14.18
N ALA A 27 -12.63 27.97 -13.81
CA ALA A 27 -13.13 28.84 -12.73
C ALA A 27 -14.52 29.44 -13.07
N ALA A 28 -14.73 29.86 -14.32
CA ALA A 28 -16.03 30.36 -14.78
C ALA A 28 -17.14 29.29 -14.84
N ALA A 29 -16.79 28.02 -15.03
CA ALA A 29 -17.74 26.88 -14.97
C ALA A 29 -18.16 26.52 -13.53
N ASN A 30 -17.48 27.07 -12.51
CA ASN A 30 -17.79 26.80 -11.11
C ASN A 30 -18.65 27.89 -10.45
N THR A 31 -19.01 28.94 -11.19
CA THR A 31 -19.78 30.11 -10.71
C THR A 31 -21.21 29.74 -10.24
N PHE A 32 -21.73 28.58 -10.65
CA PHE A 32 -23.07 28.08 -10.26
C PHE A 32 -23.05 26.72 -9.54
N GLY A 33 -21.88 26.25 -9.08
CA GLY A 33 -21.77 24.93 -8.45
C GLY A 33 -21.91 23.73 -9.40
N ILE A 34 -22.06 23.96 -10.72
CA ILE A 34 -22.15 22.92 -11.75
C ILE A 34 -20.92 22.01 -11.73
N GLY A 35 -19.72 22.56 -11.51
CA GLY A 35 -18.49 21.76 -11.36
C GLY A 35 -18.55 20.78 -10.18
N ARG A 36 -19.17 21.16 -9.06
CA ARG A 36 -19.37 20.29 -7.90
C ARG A 36 -20.39 19.19 -8.19
N VAL A 37 -21.48 19.52 -8.88
CA VAL A 37 -22.51 18.55 -9.29
C VAL A 37 -21.95 17.54 -10.29
N LEU A 38 -21.20 17.99 -11.30
CA LEU A 38 -20.53 17.12 -12.26
C LEU A 38 -19.50 16.21 -11.60
N LEU A 39 -18.73 16.70 -10.62
CA LEU A 39 -17.78 15.88 -9.87
C LEU A 39 -18.50 14.83 -9.01
N GLN A 40 -19.63 15.18 -8.39
CA GLN A 40 -20.45 14.24 -7.63
C GLN A 40 -21.09 13.17 -8.53
N LEU A 41 -21.63 13.56 -9.68
CA LEU A 41 -22.18 12.63 -10.67
C LEU A 41 -21.08 11.72 -11.23
N TYR A 42 -19.92 12.28 -11.57
CA TYR A 42 -18.76 11.51 -11.98
C TYR A 42 -18.37 10.50 -10.90
N GLY A 43 -18.24 10.92 -9.64
CA GLY A 43 -17.97 10.03 -8.51
C GLY A 43 -18.99 8.90 -8.37
N ARG A 44 -20.29 9.19 -8.51
CA ARG A 44 -21.37 8.17 -8.45
C ARG A 44 -21.30 7.18 -9.61
N CYS A 45 -21.11 7.66 -10.84
CA CYS A 45 -20.97 6.81 -12.03
C CYS A 45 -19.73 5.93 -11.91
N PHE A 46 -18.64 6.51 -11.45
CA PHE A 46 -17.37 5.84 -11.24
C PHE A 46 -17.48 4.76 -10.14
N ASP A 47 -18.14 5.09 -9.03
CA ASP A 47 -18.49 4.13 -7.98
C ASP A 47 -19.41 2.99 -8.46
N GLY A 48 -20.35 3.30 -9.34
CA GLY A 48 -21.19 2.30 -10.01
C GLY A 48 -20.36 1.36 -10.89
N TYR A 49 -19.47 1.92 -11.72
CA TYR A 49 -18.54 1.17 -12.55
C TYR A 49 -17.63 0.26 -11.73
N HIS A 50 -17.09 0.74 -10.60
CA HIS A 50 -16.27 -0.10 -9.72
C HIS A 50 -17.05 -1.22 -9.05
N ARG A 51 -18.30 -0.98 -8.64
CA ARG A 51 -19.16 -2.05 -8.11
C ARG A 51 -19.48 -3.09 -9.19
N TYR A 52 -19.74 -2.63 -10.41
CA TYR A 52 -19.93 -3.51 -11.57
C TYR A 52 -18.67 -4.36 -11.84
N ARG A 53 -17.48 -3.75 -11.92
CA ARG A 53 -16.22 -4.48 -12.07
C ARG A 53 -15.98 -5.47 -10.91
N ALA A 54 -16.23 -5.05 -9.68
CA ALA A 54 -16.09 -5.90 -8.51
C ALA A 54 -17.02 -7.11 -8.54
N HIS A 55 -18.18 -7.01 -9.19
CA HIS A 55 -19.06 -8.15 -9.42
C HIS A 55 -18.49 -9.08 -10.51
N TRP A 56 -18.18 -8.54 -11.69
CA TRP A 56 -17.81 -9.35 -12.86
C TRP A 56 -16.36 -9.83 -12.84
N CYS A 57 -15.39 -8.94 -12.62
CA CYS A 57 -13.97 -9.26 -12.68
C CYS A 57 -13.54 -10.18 -11.53
N ASN A 58 -14.17 -10.08 -10.36
CA ASN A 58 -13.86 -10.95 -9.23
C ASN A 58 -14.58 -12.32 -9.30
N ALA A 59 -15.63 -12.47 -10.11
CA ALA A 59 -16.43 -13.70 -10.10
C ALA A 59 -15.61 -14.95 -10.48
N PRO A 60 -14.77 -14.97 -11.53
CA PRO A 60 -13.94 -16.12 -11.86
C PRO A 60 -12.97 -16.48 -10.72
N ALA A 61 -12.24 -15.50 -10.19
CA ALA A 61 -11.29 -15.72 -9.11
C ALA A 61 -11.96 -16.12 -7.79
N ARG A 62 -13.21 -15.66 -7.54
CA ARG A 62 -13.98 -16.05 -6.36
C ARG A 62 -14.48 -17.49 -6.48
N ARG A 63 -14.94 -17.90 -7.67
CA ARG A 63 -15.28 -19.30 -7.93
C ARG A 63 -14.06 -20.20 -7.78
N ALA A 64 -12.93 -19.81 -8.38
CA ALA A 64 -11.67 -20.54 -8.24
C ALA A 64 -11.24 -20.64 -6.77
N TYR A 65 -11.32 -19.54 -6.00
CA TYR A 65 -11.02 -19.54 -4.57
C TYR A 65 -11.93 -20.50 -3.80
N ARG A 66 -13.25 -20.47 -4.03
CA ARG A 66 -14.19 -21.40 -3.37
C ARG A 66 -13.93 -22.87 -3.72
N ALA A 67 -13.44 -23.15 -4.93
CA ALA A 67 -13.19 -24.51 -5.40
C ALA A 67 -11.82 -25.06 -4.96
N HIS A 68 -10.80 -24.20 -4.83
CA HIS A 68 -9.39 -24.63 -4.66
C HIS A 68 -8.72 -24.10 -3.40
N ALA A 69 -9.34 -23.21 -2.62
CA ALA A 69 -8.74 -22.76 -1.37
C ALA A 69 -8.73 -23.92 -0.37
N GLY A 70 -7.53 -24.32 0.06
CA GLY A 70 -7.36 -25.24 1.18
C GLY A 70 -7.84 -24.62 2.50
N PRO A 71 -8.04 -25.45 3.54
CA PRO A 71 -8.38 -24.95 4.87
C PRO A 71 -7.22 -24.11 5.44
N LEU A 72 -7.57 -22.99 6.07
CA LEU A 72 -6.62 -22.20 6.86
C LEU A 72 -6.27 -22.97 8.13
N ASP A 73 -5.01 -22.99 8.55
CA ASP A 73 -4.61 -23.52 9.86
C ASP A 73 -4.95 -22.55 11.01
N ALA A 74 -4.61 -22.92 12.26
CA ALA A 74 -4.94 -22.11 13.43
C ALA A 74 -4.28 -20.71 13.40
N ALA A 75 -3.02 -20.61 12.97
CA ALA A 75 -2.31 -19.34 12.89
C ALA A 75 -2.92 -18.44 11.80
N GLN A 76 -3.21 -19.00 10.63
CA GLN A 76 -3.83 -18.29 9.53
C GLN A 76 -5.25 -17.83 9.86
N ARG A 77 -6.07 -18.67 10.50
CA ARG A 77 -7.42 -18.30 10.96
C ARG A 77 -7.37 -17.13 11.93
N THR A 78 -6.47 -17.19 12.92
CA THR A 78 -6.27 -16.10 13.88
C THR A 78 -5.97 -14.77 13.17
N LEU A 79 -5.09 -14.77 12.15
CA LEU A 79 -4.77 -13.56 11.40
C LEU A 79 -5.95 -13.04 10.57
N VAL A 80 -6.70 -13.95 9.94
CA VAL A 80 -7.90 -13.58 9.19
C VAL A 80 -8.98 -12.99 10.11
N ASP A 81 -9.14 -13.54 11.31
CA ASP A 81 -10.11 -13.05 12.29
C ASP A 81 -9.69 -11.69 12.87
N GLN A 82 -8.41 -11.48 13.14
CA GLN A 82 -7.87 -10.15 13.50
C GLN A 82 -8.12 -9.12 12.40
N LEU A 83 -7.80 -9.46 11.15
CA LEU A 83 -8.10 -8.59 10.00
C LEU A 83 -9.60 -8.30 9.91
N ARG A 84 -10.48 -9.29 10.09
CA ARG A 84 -11.94 -9.12 10.07
C ARG A 84 -12.45 -8.26 11.22
N GLY A 85 -11.87 -8.39 12.41
CA GLY A 85 -12.28 -7.65 13.59
C GLY A 85 -11.91 -6.17 13.53
N VAL A 86 -10.63 -5.86 13.28
CA VAL A 86 -10.11 -4.49 13.42
C VAL A 86 -9.46 -3.93 12.17
N GLY A 87 -9.16 -4.75 11.15
CA GLY A 87 -8.49 -4.33 9.91
C GLY A 87 -6.97 -4.42 9.92
N LEU A 88 -6.39 -4.93 11.00
CA LEU A 88 -4.96 -5.12 11.20
C LEU A 88 -4.73 -6.48 11.86
N ALA A 89 -3.74 -7.22 11.38
CA ALA A 89 -3.24 -8.43 12.03
C ALA A 89 -1.72 -8.38 12.13
N LYS A 90 -1.17 -8.97 13.18
CA LYS A 90 0.26 -8.96 13.49
C LYS A 90 0.72 -10.33 13.95
N THR A 91 1.87 -10.76 13.45
CA THR A 91 2.57 -11.99 13.87
C THR A 91 4.08 -11.85 13.67
N MET A 92 4.82 -12.92 13.94
CA MET A 92 6.22 -13.07 13.56
C MET A 92 6.34 -13.87 12.27
N LEU A 93 7.31 -13.51 11.42
CA LEU A 93 7.63 -14.23 10.19
C LEU A 93 7.86 -15.71 10.48
N SER A 94 8.68 -16.04 11.47
CA SER A 94 8.98 -17.43 11.86
C SER A 94 7.76 -18.21 12.33
N ALA A 95 6.76 -17.55 12.90
CA ALA A 95 5.52 -18.19 13.35
C ALA A 95 4.59 -18.51 12.17
N LEU A 96 4.53 -17.65 11.15
CA LEU A 96 3.69 -17.88 9.99
C LEU A 96 4.39 -18.70 8.90
N LEU A 97 5.66 -18.40 8.61
CA LEU A 97 6.47 -18.90 7.50
C LEU A 97 7.81 -19.45 8.05
N PRO A 98 7.80 -20.57 8.79
CA PRO A 98 9.00 -21.10 9.46
C PRO A 98 10.09 -21.58 8.50
N ASP A 99 9.73 -21.86 7.25
CA ASP A 99 10.59 -22.34 6.16
C ASP A 99 11.27 -21.22 5.36
N VAL A 100 10.90 -19.96 5.60
CA VAL A 100 11.55 -18.81 4.96
C VAL A 100 12.93 -18.57 5.58
N ASP A 101 13.95 -18.52 4.72
CA ASP A 101 15.32 -18.15 5.11
C ASP A 101 15.41 -16.66 5.47
N TRP A 102 15.19 -16.37 6.76
CA TRP A 102 15.30 -15.04 7.33
C TRP A 102 16.69 -14.43 7.15
N THR A 103 17.75 -15.23 7.29
CA THR A 103 19.13 -14.76 7.16
C THR A 103 19.41 -14.28 5.74
N LYS A 104 18.89 -14.98 4.72
CA LYS A 104 18.98 -14.53 3.32
C LYS A 104 18.25 -13.21 3.10
N LEU A 105 17.04 -13.03 3.66
CA LEU A 105 16.30 -11.77 3.56
C LEU A 105 17.07 -10.61 4.21
N GLN A 106 17.64 -10.83 5.40
CA GLN A 106 18.47 -9.84 6.07
C GLN A 106 19.74 -9.51 5.28
N ALA A 107 20.43 -10.51 4.75
CA ALA A 107 21.64 -10.30 3.96
C ALA A 107 21.37 -9.45 2.72
N VAL A 108 20.30 -9.73 1.98
CA VAL A 108 19.90 -8.96 0.80
C VAL A 108 19.54 -7.52 1.16
N ALA A 109 18.76 -7.32 2.24
CA ALA A 109 18.42 -5.98 2.71
C ALA A 109 19.65 -5.19 3.18
N ASN A 110 20.52 -5.80 3.96
CA ASN A 110 21.73 -5.16 4.48
C ASN A 110 22.73 -4.84 3.37
N GLY A 111 22.88 -5.73 2.39
CA GLY A 111 23.69 -5.48 1.19
C GLY A 111 23.20 -4.25 0.44
N TRP A 112 21.88 -4.13 0.23
CA TRP A 112 21.29 -2.93 -0.36
C TRP A 112 21.50 -1.67 0.49
N LEU A 113 21.25 -1.73 1.80
CA LEU A 113 21.44 -0.57 2.69
C LEU A 113 22.90 -0.08 2.72
N ALA A 114 23.85 -0.98 2.45
CA ALA A 114 25.27 -0.66 2.44
C ALA A 114 25.74 0.02 1.15
N THR A 115 24.92 0.10 0.09
CA THR A 115 25.38 0.66 -1.18
C THR A 115 25.62 2.17 -1.11
N PRO A 116 26.54 2.71 -1.95
CA PRO A 116 26.81 4.15 -2.00
C PRO A 116 25.56 4.99 -2.27
N GLU A 117 24.65 4.52 -3.12
CA GLU A 117 23.45 5.22 -3.56
C GLU A 117 22.46 5.43 -2.41
N VAL A 118 22.30 4.42 -1.54
CA VAL A 118 21.46 4.54 -0.35
C VAL A 118 22.07 5.55 0.62
N ARG A 119 23.38 5.44 0.89
CA ARG A 119 24.09 6.37 1.78
C ARG A 119 24.05 7.81 1.27
N GLU A 120 24.16 8.00 -0.04
CA GLU A 120 24.04 9.31 -0.67
C GLU A 120 22.62 9.87 -0.58
N SER A 121 21.62 9.05 -0.85
CA SER A 121 20.21 9.44 -0.73
C SER A 121 19.87 9.90 0.70
N GLU A 122 20.43 9.23 1.71
CA GLU A 122 20.28 9.65 3.11
C GLU A 122 20.95 10.98 3.41
N ARG A 123 22.20 11.17 2.96
CA ARG A 123 22.92 12.44 3.13
C ARG A 123 22.16 13.58 2.46
N ALA A 124 21.68 13.36 1.23
CA ALA A 124 20.91 14.33 0.47
C ALA A 124 19.60 14.70 1.18
N TYR A 125 18.88 13.72 1.73
CA TYR A 125 17.67 13.97 2.51
C TYR A 125 17.96 14.80 3.77
N ARG A 126 19.01 14.46 4.53
CA ARG A 126 19.41 15.22 5.74
C ARG A 126 19.77 16.66 5.40
N ALA A 127 20.65 16.85 4.42
CA ALA A 127 21.07 18.19 3.97
C ALA A 127 19.89 19.04 3.46
N ALA A 128 18.92 18.42 2.76
CA ALA A 128 17.71 19.11 2.30
C ALA A 128 16.85 19.62 3.46
N MET A 129 16.78 18.87 4.56
CA MET A 129 15.98 19.25 5.71
C MET A 129 16.70 20.27 6.61
N GLU A 130 18.03 20.24 6.67
CA GLU A 130 18.84 21.23 7.41
C GLU A 130 19.01 22.58 6.67
N GLY A 131 18.38 22.74 5.49
CA GLY A 131 18.47 23.97 4.69
C GLY A 131 19.79 24.14 3.93
N HIS A 132 20.64 23.10 3.89
CA HIS A 132 21.95 23.12 3.24
C HIS A 132 21.93 22.65 1.77
N GLY A 133 20.75 22.46 1.15
CA GLY A 133 20.65 21.94 -0.21
C GLY A 133 19.65 22.66 -1.11
N GLU A 134 20.12 23.24 -2.21
CA GLU A 134 19.27 23.73 -3.31
C GLU A 134 18.65 22.59 -4.15
N HIS A 135 19.16 21.35 -4.02
CA HIS A 135 18.84 20.22 -4.92
C HIS A 135 18.55 18.87 -4.20
N GLY A 136 18.41 18.83 -2.88
CA GLY A 136 18.27 17.58 -2.13
C GLY A 136 16.87 16.93 -2.22
N SER A 137 16.83 15.59 -2.20
CA SER A 137 15.57 14.83 -2.21
C SER A 137 14.73 15.11 -0.96
N LYS A 138 13.45 15.44 -1.15
CA LYS A 138 12.48 15.62 -0.05
C LYS A 138 11.85 14.31 0.42
N ASP A 139 12.19 13.18 -0.21
CA ASP A 139 11.64 11.88 0.15
C ASP A 139 12.36 11.35 1.40
N TYR A 140 11.57 11.05 2.43
CA TYR A 140 12.05 10.64 3.74
C TYR A 140 12.30 9.14 3.84
N PHE A 141 12.02 8.41 2.76
CA PHE A 141 12.34 7.01 2.68
C PHE A 141 12.88 6.66 1.29
N ILE A 142 13.82 5.71 1.30
CA ILE A 142 14.54 5.22 0.14
C ILE A 142 13.93 3.87 -0.24
N ARG A 143 13.74 3.63 -1.54
CA ARG A 143 13.11 2.43 -2.08
C ARG A 143 14.13 1.58 -2.81
N LEU A 144 14.14 0.28 -2.54
CA LEU A 144 15.00 -0.68 -3.24
C LEU A 144 14.66 -0.74 -4.73
N LEU A 145 13.36 -0.80 -5.07
CA LEU A 145 12.93 -0.98 -6.46
C LEU A 145 12.62 0.34 -7.18
N GLY A 146 12.97 1.48 -6.57
CA GLY A 146 12.83 2.79 -7.19
C GLY A 146 11.39 3.29 -7.36
N VAL A 147 11.17 4.09 -8.42
CA VAL A 147 9.87 4.73 -8.72
C VAL A 147 8.95 3.75 -9.45
N ARG A 148 7.64 3.94 -9.27
CA ARG A 148 6.59 3.12 -9.88
C ARG A 148 6.80 3.00 -11.41
N ASP A 149 6.56 1.80 -11.93
CA ASP A 149 6.47 1.41 -13.35
C ASP A 149 7.79 0.96 -14.02
N GLU A 150 8.94 1.10 -13.33
CA GLU A 150 10.27 0.64 -13.83
C GLU A 150 10.89 -0.48 -12.97
N ALA A 151 10.26 -0.84 -11.85
CA ALA A 151 10.75 -1.90 -10.98
C ALA A 151 10.76 -3.25 -11.70
N VAL A 152 11.94 -3.84 -11.86
CA VAL A 152 12.13 -5.21 -12.35
C VAL A 152 12.58 -6.09 -11.19
N LEU A 153 11.87 -7.20 -10.97
CA LEU A 153 12.26 -8.25 -10.05
C LEU A 153 12.71 -9.48 -10.84
N GLU A 154 13.85 -10.04 -10.50
CA GLU A 154 14.19 -11.38 -11.00
C GLU A 154 13.19 -12.40 -10.46
N VAL A 155 12.91 -13.43 -11.27
CA VAL A 155 11.96 -14.50 -10.92
C VAL A 155 12.34 -15.20 -9.62
N ASP A 156 13.63 -15.33 -9.33
CA ASP A 156 14.19 -15.93 -8.12
C ASP A 156 14.37 -14.93 -6.97
N SER A 157 13.83 -13.70 -7.11
CA SER A 157 13.91 -12.68 -6.08
C SER A 157 13.36 -13.20 -4.75
N PRO A 158 14.10 -13.05 -3.64
CA PRO A 158 13.62 -13.48 -2.33
C PRO A 158 12.41 -12.65 -1.88
N TRP A 159 12.26 -11.41 -2.36
CA TRP A 159 11.07 -10.58 -2.10
C TRP A 159 9.84 -11.09 -2.84
N LEU A 160 10.00 -11.49 -4.11
CA LEU A 160 8.91 -12.09 -4.88
C LEU A 160 8.48 -13.42 -4.25
N SER A 161 9.45 -14.28 -3.93
CA SER A 161 9.22 -15.57 -3.26
C SER A 161 8.48 -15.42 -1.94
N LEU A 162 8.89 -14.47 -1.08
CA LEU A 162 8.24 -14.18 0.19
C LEU A 162 6.76 -13.80 0.01
N PHE A 163 6.45 -12.86 -0.90
CA PHE A 163 5.09 -12.36 -1.08
C PHE A 163 4.20 -13.26 -1.94
N LEU A 164 4.78 -14.28 -2.59
CA LEU A 164 4.07 -15.38 -3.23
C LEU A 164 3.98 -16.63 -2.36
N HIS A 165 4.50 -16.59 -1.13
CA HIS A 165 4.46 -17.73 -0.23
C HIS A 165 3.01 -18.16 0.04
N GLU A 166 2.71 -19.44 -0.12
CA GLU A 166 1.32 -19.96 -0.09
C GLU A 166 0.62 -19.67 1.23
N ARG A 167 1.32 -19.88 2.35
CA ARG A 167 0.80 -19.59 3.68
C ARG A 167 0.44 -18.11 3.90
N LEU A 168 1.21 -17.18 3.31
CA LEU A 168 0.91 -15.75 3.33
C LEU A 168 -0.29 -15.42 2.42
N LEU A 169 -0.28 -15.96 1.20
CA LEU A 169 -1.40 -15.80 0.27
C LEU A 169 -2.70 -16.38 0.82
N ALA A 170 -2.66 -17.46 1.58
CA ALA A 170 -3.84 -18.03 2.23
C ALA A 170 -4.48 -17.06 3.24
N VAL A 171 -3.69 -16.32 4.02
CA VAL A 171 -4.21 -15.25 4.90
C VAL A 171 -4.85 -14.14 4.09
N VAL A 172 -4.13 -13.62 3.09
CA VAL A 172 -4.62 -12.53 2.22
C VAL A 172 -5.92 -12.94 1.51
N ASN A 173 -5.92 -14.10 0.86
CA ASN A 173 -7.05 -14.61 0.09
C ASN A 173 -8.20 -15.05 1.02
N GLY A 174 -7.90 -15.54 2.22
CA GLY A 174 -8.87 -15.85 3.28
C GLY A 174 -9.63 -14.63 3.78
N TYR A 175 -8.92 -13.51 3.92
CA TYR A 175 -9.53 -12.21 4.23
C TYR A 175 -10.32 -11.64 3.06
N LEU A 176 -9.72 -11.64 1.86
CA LEU A 176 -10.35 -11.08 0.66
C LEU A 176 -11.48 -11.97 0.09
N GLY A 177 -11.53 -13.26 0.42
CA GLY A 177 -12.51 -14.22 -0.11
C GLY A 177 -12.42 -14.40 -1.63
N VAL A 178 -11.23 -14.20 -2.20
CA VAL A 178 -10.92 -14.27 -3.63
C VAL A 178 -9.42 -14.51 -3.76
N PHE A 179 -8.98 -15.19 -4.83
CA PHE A 179 -7.56 -15.17 -5.18
C PHE A 179 -7.15 -13.76 -5.62
N SER A 180 -6.25 -13.16 -4.85
CA SER A 180 -5.75 -11.80 -5.05
C SER A 180 -4.68 -11.74 -6.15
N LYS A 181 -4.37 -10.51 -6.58
CA LYS A 181 -3.26 -10.15 -7.45
C LYS A 181 -2.18 -9.43 -6.62
N LEU A 182 -0.92 -9.81 -6.81
CA LEU A 182 0.23 -9.10 -6.25
C LEU A 182 0.50 -7.86 -7.10
N ASN A 183 0.10 -6.71 -6.58
CA ASN A 183 0.13 -5.43 -7.29
C ASN A 183 1.45 -4.68 -7.13
N ALA A 184 2.09 -4.79 -5.97
CA ALA A 184 3.36 -4.12 -5.69
C ALA A 184 4.20 -4.95 -4.72
N VAL A 185 5.51 -4.84 -4.86
CA VAL A 185 6.54 -5.32 -3.95
C VAL A 185 7.57 -4.20 -3.85
N ASP A 186 8.15 -3.96 -2.67
CA ASP A 186 9.25 -3.00 -2.50
C ASP A 186 9.93 -3.22 -1.13
N VAL A 187 11.11 -2.62 -0.93
CA VAL A 187 11.79 -2.53 0.37
C VAL A 187 12.09 -1.06 0.65
N TRP A 188 11.68 -0.58 1.83
CA TRP A 188 11.77 0.82 2.21
C TRP A 188 12.69 1.00 3.39
N SER A 189 13.51 2.06 3.33
CA SER A 189 14.34 2.51 4.44
C SER A 189 13.94 3.93 4.82
N THR A 190 13.30 4.09 5.98
CA THR A 190 12.85 5.40 6.49
C THR A 190 14.00 6.06 7.24
N VAL A 191 14.43 7.24 6.80
CA VAL A 191 15.59 7.93 7.35
C VAL A 191 15.20 8.67 8.64
N PRO A 192 15.87 8.42 9.78
CA PRO A 192 15.57 9.10 11.03
C PRO A 192 16.08 10.54 11.01
N LEU A 193 15.20 11.49 11.27
CA LEU A 193 15.56 12.90 11.40
C LEU A 193 14.59 13.63 12.35
N VAL A 194 15.15 14.37 13.31
CA VAL A 194 14.39 15.33 14.12
C VAL A 194 14.43 16.67 13.41
N HIS A 195 13.36 16.98 12.68
CA HIS A 195 13.16 18.30 12.09
C HIS A 195 11.69 18.65 12.14
N ASP A 196 11.38 19.91 12.43
CA ASP A 196 10.00 20.38 12.36
C ASP A 196 9.58 20.45 10.88
N ARG A 197 8.63 19.60 10.50
CA ARG A 197 8.11 19.55 9.14
C ARG A 197 6.71 18.97 9.15
N ASP A 198 5.95 19.31 8.11
CA ASP A 198 4.66 18.69 7.87
C ASP A 198 4.79 17.22 7.45
N ASP A 199 3.77 16.44 7.81
CA ASP A 199 3.63 15.07 7.30
C ASP A 199 3.48 15.10 5.78
N SER A 200 4.28 14.27 5.09
CA SER A 200 4.23 14.18 3.64
C SER A 200 4.00 12.75 3.16
N GLY A 201 3.35 12.61 1.99
CA GLY A 201 3.10 11.31 1.38
C GLY A 201 2.36 10.35 2.32
N SER A 202 2.96 9.18 2.58
CA SER A 202 2.40 8.14 3.47
C SER A 202 2.45 8.47 4.97
N GLN A 203 3.08 9.57 5.40
CA GLN A 203 3.04 10.03 6.80
C GLN A 203 1.73 10.73 7.16
N ARG A 204 0.92 11.11 6.17
CA ARG A 204 -0.43 11.62 6.42
C ARG A 204 -1.39 10.47 6.60
N TRP A 205 -2.39 10.62 7.47
CA TRP A 205 -3.52 9.68 7.51
C TRP A 205 -4.15 9.56 6.14
N HIS A 206 -4.31 8.32 5.67
CA HIS A 206 -4.89 8.06 4.36
C HIS A 206 -5.58 6.71 4.26
N ARG A 207 -6.40 6.57 3.22
CA ARG A 207 -6.88 5.31 2.67
C ARG A 207 -6.26 5.12 1.31
N ASP A 208 -5.75 3.93 1.06
CA ASP A 208 -5.07 3.59 -0.19
C ASP A 208 -6.05 3.53 -1.37
N PRO A 209 -5.69 3.97 -2.59
CA PRO A 209 -6.59 3.92 -3.74
C PRO A 209 -6.59 2.59 -4.52
N GLU A 210 -5.71 1.65 -4.20
CA GLU A 210 -5.40 0.51 -5.07
C GLU A 210 -6.59 -0.45 -5.32
N ASP A 211 -7.55 -0.53 -4.42
CA ASP A 211 -8.78 -1.28 -4.59
C ASP A 211 -9.80 -0.86 -3.52
N ARG A 212 -11.07 -1.25 -3.66
CA ARG A 212 -12.06 -1.17 -2.57
C ARG A 212 -11.85 -2.24 -1.50
N ARG A 213 -11.08 -3.28 -1.81
CA ARG A 213 -10.66 -4.34 -0.90
C ARG A 213 -9.23 -4.71 -1.22
N LEU A 214 -8.29 -4.34 -0.35
CA LEU A 214 -6.89 -4.71 -0.50
C LEU A 214 -6.28 -5.06 0.85
N VAL A 215 -5.16 -5.77 0.78
CA VAL A 215 -4.29 -6.03 1.94
C VAL A 215 -2.89 -5.61 1.57
N LYS A 216 -2.27 -4.76 2.37
CA LYS A 216 -0.81 -4.59 2.35
C LYS A 216 -0.18 -5.46 3.41
N VAL A 217 0.94 -6.07 3.05
CA VAL A 217 1.79 -6.79 4.00
C VAL A 217 3.04 -5.98 4.24
N PHE A 218 3.48 -5.89 5.49
CA PHE A 218 4.72 -5.23 5.89
C PHE A 218 5.53 -6.19 6.75
N LEU A 219 6.77 -6.47 6.36
CA LEU A 219 7.74 -7.23 7.14
C LEU A 219 8.82 -6.27 7.65
N TYR A 220 8.98 -6.16 8.96
CA TYR A 220 10.07 -5.37 9.55
C TYR A 220 11.38 -6.12 9.45
N LEU A 221 12.37 -5.47 8.82
CA LEU A 221 13.72 -6.01 8.60
C LEU A 221 14.70 -5.64 9.72
N ASN A 222 14.29 -4.72 10.59
CA ASN A 222 14.97 -4.35 11.82
C ASN A 222 13.94 -4.14 12.95
N GLU A 223 14.42 -3.91 14.17
CA GLU A 223 13.54 -3.52 15.27
C GLU A 223 12.91 -2.13 15.00
N VAL A 224 11.60 -2.06 15.24
CA VAL A 224 10.81 -0.84 15.13
C VAL A 224 10.24 -0.51 16.50
N GLY A 225 10.99 0.33 17.23
CA GLY A 225 10.65 0.81 18.56
C GLY A 225 10.05 2.23 18.56
N PRO A 226 9.98 2.86 19.74
CA PRO A 226 9.64 4.27 19.86
C PRO A 226 10.59 5.13 19.01
N GLY A 227 10.03 6.05 18.22
CA GLY A 227 10.83 6.95 17.38
C GLY A 227 11.38 6.32 16.09
N SER A 228 11.12 5.04 15.81
CA SER A 228 11.46 4.41 14.53
C SER A 228 10.49 4.76 13.39
N GLY A 229 9.38 5.44 13.69
CA GLY A 229 8.33 5.73 12.72
C GLY A 229 7.50 4.51 12.35
N ALA A 230 7.01 3.78 13.36
CA ALA A 230 6.12 2.61 13.18
C ALA A 230 4.90 2.93 12.30
N LEU A 231 4.33 1.91 11.64
CA LEU A 231 3.03 2.07 10.99
C LEU A 231 1.97 2.39 12.07
N GLU A 232 1.14 3.39 11.83
CA GLU A 232 -0.04 3.66 12.65
C GLU A 232 -1.31 3.29 11.86
N TYR A 233 -2.28 2.71 12.56
CA TYR A 233 -3.56 2.27 12.02
C TYR A 233 -4.71 2.71 12.94
N VAL A 234 -5.86 3.03 12.36
CA VAL A 234 -7.10 3.25 13.13
C VAL A 234 -7.97 2.01 13.04
N ALA A 235 -8.11 1.28 14.14
CA ALA A 235 -9.00 0.12 14.25
C ALA A 235 -10.44 0.51 13.88
N HIS A 236 -11.18 -0.43 13.29
CA HIS A 236 -12.58 -0.23 12.91
C HIS A 236 -12.79 0.95 11.96
N SER A 237 -11.81 1.23 11.10
CA SER A 237 -11.91 2.32 10.12
C SER A 237 -12.15 1.85 8.70
N ARG A 238 -12.21 0.54 8.41
CA ARG A 238 -12.46 0.06 7.05
C ARG A 238 -13.88 0.42 6.57
N PRO A 239 -14.14 0.39 5.25
CA PRO A 239 -15.50 0.55 4.74
C PRO A 239 -16.47 -0.44 5.41
N GLY A 240 -17.54 0.09 6.03
CA GLY A 240 -18.53 -0.70 6.76
C GLY A 240 -18.34 -0.73 8.28
N ASP A 241 -17.16 -0.40 8.79
CA ASP A 241 -16.90 -0.33 10.23
C ASP A 241 -17.36 1.03 10.84
N ARG A 242 -17.21 1.16 12.17
CA ARG A 242 -17.52 2.35 12.98
C ARG A 242 -17.04 3.66 12.35
N TYR A 243 -15.77 3.73 11.96
CA TYR A 243 -15.18 4.93 11.36
C TYR A 243 -15.14 4.88 9.82
N GLY A 244 -15.74 3.86 9.20
CA GLY A 244 -15.72 3.65 7.76
C GLY A 244 -16.40 4.74 6.93
N ARG A 245 -17.32 5.50 7.54
CA ARG A 245 -18.03 6.63 6.90
C ARG A 245 -17.26 7.94 6.96
N LEU A 246 -16.25 8.05 7.83
CA LEU A 246 -15.39 9.23 7.90
C LEU A 246 -14.43 9.19 6.71
N TRP A 247 -14.39 10.29 5.95
CA TRP A 247 -13.65 10.45 4.68
C TRP A 247 -13.58 9.14 3.87
N PRO A 248 -14.70 8.70 3.27
CA PRO A 248 -14.74 7.47 2.51
C PRO A 248 -13.67 7.48 1.42
N GLN A 249 -13.15 6.31 1.07
CA GLN A 249 -12.15 6.17 0.02
C GLN A 249 -12.72 6.71 -1.31
N GLU A 250 -12.09 7.75 -1.86
CA GLU A 250 -12.48 8.29 -3.17
C GLU A 250 -11.61 7.63 -4.24
N PHE A 251 -12.22 6.97 -5.20
CA PHE A 251 -11.47 6.37 -6.31
C PHE A 251 -11.31 7.41 -7.44
N PRO A 252 -10.12 7.56 -8.07
CA PRO A 252 -8.87 6.79 -7.95
C PRO A 252 -7.81 7.38 -7.02
N ILE A 253 -8.15 8.26 -6.08
CA ILE A 253 -7.14 9.07 -5.37
C ILE A 253 -6.90 8.66 -3.91
N GLY A 254 -7.81 7.86 -3.36
CA GLY A 254 -7.88 7.48 -1.95
C GLY A 254 -8.60 8.54 -1.14
N SER A 255 -8.34 8.61 0.16
CA SER A 255 -8.73 9.77 0.98
C SER A 255 -7.57 10.17 1.89
N ARG A 256 -7.48 11.47 2.21
CA ARG A 256 -6.40 12.05 3.04
C ARG A 256 -6.99 13.12 3.97
N PRO A 257 -7.62 12.73 5.09
CA PRO A 257 -8.17 13.70 6.02
C PRO A 257 -7.09 14.60 6.63
N PRO A 258 -7.44 15.82 7.09
CA PRO A 258 -6.59 16.60 7.97
C PRO A 258 -6.34 15.83 9.28
N ARG A 259 -5.09 15.86 9.77
CA ARG A 259 -4.65 15.08 10.95
C ARG A 259 -5.51 15.40 12.17
N ASP A 260 -5.60 16.68 12.52
CA ASP A 260 -6.24 17.10 13.77
C ASP A 260 -7.76 16.96 13.73
N GLU A 261 -8.37 16.99 12.54
CA GLU A 261 -9.80 16.68 12.38
C GLU A 261 -10.07 15.19 12.58
N LEU A 262 -9.28 14.32 11.96
CA LEU A 262 -9.45 12.88 12.15
C LEU A 262 -9.18 12.51 13.61
N GLU A 263 -8.04 12.93 14.17
CA GLU A 263 -7.64 12.53 15.52
C GLU A 263 -8.60 13.02 16.61
N ARG A 264 -9.37 14.10 16.38
CA ARG A 264 -10.47 14.53 17.27
C ARG A 264 -11.72 13.64 17.24
N LEU A 265 -11.94 12.92 16.14
CA LEU A 265 -13.13 12.08 15.94
C LEU A 265 -12.89 10.60 16.26
N ILE A 266 -11.63 10.20 16.42
CA ILE A 266 -11.22 8.82 16.69
C ILE A 266 -10.90 8.67 18.18
N ASP A 267 -11.41 7.61 18.80
CA ASP A 267 -10.99 7.23 20.15
C ASP A 267 -9.49 6.91 20.16
N PRO A 268 -8.67 7.55 21.02
CA PRO A 268 -7.25 7.26 21.09
C PRO A 268 -6.91 5.77 21.29
N ARG A 269 -7.80 4.98 21.91
CA ARG A 269 -7.63 3.53 22.10
C ARG A 269 -7.73 2.75 20.80
N ASP A 270 -8.41 3.29 19.79
CA ASP A 270 -8.52 2.69 18.46
C ASP A 270 -7.31 3.05 17.57
N ARG A 271 -6.39 3.89 18.03
CA ARG A 271 -5.14 4.21 17.32
C ARG A 271 -4.04 3.24 17.71
N ILE A 272 -3.68 2.36 16.78
CA ILE A 272 -2.70 1.31 16.99
C ILE A 272 -1.37 1.75 16.36
N GLU A 273 -0.32 1.84 17.18
CA GLU A 273 1.05 1.99 16.71
C GLU A 273 1.71 0.61 16.62
N CYS A 274 2.07 0.20 15.40
CA CYS A 274 2.57 -1.14 15.10
C CYS A 274 4.07 -1.24 15.34
N ARG A 275 4.51 -1.27 16.59
CA ARG A 275 5.93 -1.53 16.96
C ARG A 275 6.23 -3.02 16.98
N GLY A 276 7.50 -3.40 16.89
CA GLY A 276 7.92 -4.80 17.06
C GLY A 276 9.37 -5.09 16.66
N PRO A 277 9.90 -6.25 17.06
CA PRO A 277 11.25 -6.68 16.68
C PRO A 277 11.35 -6.96 15.18
N ALA A 278 12.59 -7.12 14.70
CA ALA A 278 12.84 -7.63 13.35
C ALA A 278 12.12 -8.98 13.14
N GLY A 279 11.57 -9.19 11.95
CA GLY A 279 10.71 -10.34 11.66
C GLY A 279 9.23 -10.11 12.00
N THR A 280 8.84 -8.96 12.57
CA THR A 280 7.43 -8.61 12.74
C THR A 280 6.75 -8.51 11.37
N LEU A 281 5.66 -9.25 11.20
CA LEU A 281 4.85 -9.30 9.98
C LEU A 281 3.46 -8.72 10.25
N LEU A 282 3.08 -7.71 9.48
CA LEU A 282 1.82 -7.00 9.58
C LEU A 282 0.98 -7.24 8.32
N PHE A 283 -0.29 -7.60 8.50
CA PHE A 283 -1.29 -7.60 7.44
C PHE A 283 -2.26 -6.46 7.71
N VAL A 284 -2.49 -5.61 6.72
CA VAL A 284 -3.23 -4.35 6.92
C VAL A 284 -4.25 -4.19 5.81
N ASP A 285 -5.53 -4.10 6.16
CA ASP A 285 -6.55 -3.58 5.25
C ASP A 285 -6.42 -2.06 5.19
N THR A 286 -5.69 -1.59 4.17
CA THR A 286 -5.40 -0.18 3.97
C THR A 286 -6.51 0.59 3.27
N CYS A 287 -7.68 -0.04 3.07
CA CYS A 287 -8.92 0.72 2.92
C CYS A 287 -9.28 1.44 4.23
N GLY A 288 -8.78 0.99 5.40
CA GLY A 288 -8.84 1.74 6.66
C GLY A 288 -7.81 2.86 6.74
N PHE A 289 -7.99 3.78 7.70
CA PHE A 289 -7.05 4.86 7.93
C PHE A 289 -5.73 4.34 8.48
N HIS A 290 -4.66 4.71 7.81
CA HIS A 290 -3.30 4.35 8.19
C HIS A 290 -2.32 5.47 7.82
N ARG A 291 -1.15 5.44 8.46
CA ARG A 291 0.00 6.29 8.11
C ARG A 291 1.30 5.61 8.49
N GLY A 292 2.39 5.98 7.82
CA GLY A 292 3.73 5.74 8.34
C GLY A 292 4.04 6.75 9.43
N GLY A 293 4.60 6.31 10.54
CA GLY A 293 5.08 7.21 11.58
C GLY A 293 6.32 7.99 11.12
N ARG A 294 6.70 8.98 11.93
CA ARG A 294 7.95 9.73 11.75
C ARG A 294 9.12 8.99 12.41
N ALA A 295 10.15 8.71 11.62
CA ALA A 295 11.43 8.25 12.14
C ALA A 295 12.21 9.45 12.66
N THR A 296 12.53 9.44 13.96
CA THR A 296 13.22 10.54 14.66
C THR A 296 14.57 10.06 15.16
N THR A 297 14.57 9.01 15.98
CA THR A 297 15.76 8.41 16.58
C THR A 297 16.16 7.09 15.92
N GLY A 298 15.19 6.33 15.44
CA GLY A 298 15.38 5.00 14.87
C GLY A 298 15.12 4.96 13.38
N ARG A 299 15.95 4.21 12.63
CA ARG A 299 15.62 3.82 11.26
C ARG A 299 14.52 2.76 11.30
N ARG A 300 13.62 2.78 10.31
CA ARG A 300 12.73 1.66 10.00
C ARG A 300 12.99 1.14 8.61
N VAL A 301 13.36 -0.14 8.53
CA VAL A 301 13.54 -0.87 7.28
C VAL A 301 12.44 -1.92 7.20
N LEU A 302 11.72 -1.95 6.08
CA LEU A 302 10.65 -2.92 5.87
C LEU A 302 10.59 -3.39 4.42
N ALA A 303 10.18 -4.64 4.22
CA ALA A 303 9.68 -5.12 2.94
C ALA A 303 8.16 -4.97 2.93
N THR A 304 7.58 -4.63 1.78
CA THR A 304 6.13 -4.48 1.64
C THR A 304 5.58 -5.06 0.35
N SER A 305 4.38 -5.63 0.43
CA SER A 305 3.58 -5.98 -0.72
C SER A 305 2.20 -5.34 -0.69
N THR A 306 1.58 -5.22 -1.85
CA THR A 306 0.17 -4.83 -1.99
C THR A 306 -0.58 -5.91 -2.74
N HIS A 307 -1.62 -6.47 -2.12
CA HIS A 307 -2.49 -7.47 -2.71
C HIS A 307 -3.87 -6.88 -2.97
N VAL A 308 -4.33 -6.95 -4.21
CA VAL A 308 -5.61 -6.38 -4.66
C VAL A 308 -6.51 -7.46 -5.23
N THR A 309 -7.80 -7.19 -5.38
CA THR A 309 -8.69 -8.10 -6.11
C THR A 309 -8.49 -7.97 -7.62
N PRO A 310 -8.90 -8.97 -8.42
CA PRO A 310 -8.89 -8.86 -9.89
C PRO A 310 -9.68 -7.67 -10.46
N ALA A 311 -10.60 -7.08 -9.69
CA ALA A 311 -11.36 -5.90 -10.09
C ALA A 311 -10.59 -4.58 -10.00
N SER A 312 -9.44 -4.56 -9.30
CA SER A 312 -8.55 -3.40 -9.28
C SER A 312 -8.23 -2.97 -10.71
N ILE A 313 -8.27 -1.65 -10.93
CA ILE A 313 -7.88 -1.06 -12.22
C ILE A 313 -6.43 -0.59 -12.21
N TRP A 314 -5.71 -0.78 -11.10
CA TRP A 314 -4.31 -0.40 -11.01
C TRP A 314 -3.45 -1.47 -11.67
N PRO A 315 -2.56 -1.08 -12.58
CA PRO A 315 -1.59 -2.01 -13.12
C PRO A 315 -0.61 -2.43 -12.02
N ARG A 316 -0.09 -3.65 -12.17
CA ARG A 316 1.03 -4.14 -11.38
C ARG A 316 2.20 -3.16 -11.52
N ARG A 317 2.84 -2.83 -10.40
CA ARG A 317 3.90 -1.82 -10.30
C ARG A 317 5.32 -2.37 -10.42
N PHE A 318 5.43 -3.62 -10.86
CA PHE A 318 6.70 -4.27 -11.12
C PHE A 318 6.55 -5.22 -12.31
N GLN A 319 7.68 -5.45 -12.97
CA GLN A 319 7.87 -6.50 -13.97
C GLN A 319 8.65 -7.65 -13.33
N VAL A 320 8.53 -8.83 -13.92
CA VAL A 320 9.35 -9.97 -13.54
C VAL A 320 10.23 -10.33 -14.72
N SER A 321 11.54 -10.36 -14.48
CA SER A 321 12.54 -10.88 -15.41
C SER A 321 12.59 -12.41 -15.25
N GLY A 322 12.38 -13.13 -16.34
CA GLY A 322 12.27 -14.59 -16.36
C GLY A 322 10.83 -15.12 -16.43
N ASP A 323 10.69 -16.45 -16.48
CA ASP A 323 9.38 -17.11 -16.55
C ASP A 323 8.71 -17.14 -15.17
N ILE A 324 7.80 -16.19 -14.93
CA ILE A 324 7.01 -16.10 -13.70
C ILE A 324 6.15 -17.35 -13.42
N GLY A 325 5.88 -18.16 -14.44
CA GLY A 325 5.19 -19.45 -14.29
C GLY A 325 6.00 -20.46 -13.49
N SER A 326 7.34 -20.38 -13.56
CA SER A 326 8.25 -21.26 -12.82
C SER A 326 8.16 -21.13 -11.29
N VAL A 327 7.71 -19.96 -10.79
CA VAL A 327 7.52 -19.69 -9.36
C VAL A 327 6.04 -19.72 -8.93
N ALA A 328 5.15 -20.11 -9.85
CA ALA A 328 3.71 -20.16 -9.63
C ALA A 328 3.16 -21.59 -9.66
N GLY A 329 3.63 -22.42 -8.72
CA GLY A 329 3.25 -23.83 -8.61
C GLY A 329 1.79 -24.04 -8.22
N THR A 330 1.21 -23.17 -7.41
CA THR A 330 -0.19 -23.27 -6.97
C THR A 330 -1.13 -22.30 -7.66
N GLU A 331 -2.44 -22.59 -7.59
CA GLU A 331 -3.47 -21.71 -8.15
C GLU A 331 -3.42 -20.32 -7.51
N ALA A 332 -3.17 -20.23 -6.20
CA ALA A 332 -3.01 -18.95 -5.51
C ALA A 332 -1.86 -18.13 -6.10
N GLN A 333 -0.70 -18.76 -6.32
CA GLN A 333 0.46 -18.07 -6.90
C GLN A 333 0.22 -17.66 -8.35
N ARG A 334 -0.32 -18.56 -9.19
CA ARG A 334 -0.66 -18.24 -10.59
C ARG A 334 -1.60 -17.05 -10.69
N ARG A 335 -2.61 -16.98 -9.81
CA ARG A 335 -3.54 -15.85 -9.76
C ARG A 335 -2.86 -14.57 -9.25
N ALA A 336 -1.99 -14.69 -8.25
CA ALA A 336 -1.23 -13.57 -7.71
C ALA A 336 -0.36 -12.89 -8.80
N VAL A 337 0.22 -13.68 -9.70
CA VAL A 337 1.11 -13.16 -10.75
C VAL A 337 0.44 -12.89 -12.10
N SER A 338 -0.81 -13.31 -12.27
CA SER A 338 -1.56 -13.12 -13.53
C SER A 338 -1.66 -11.65 -13.94
N LEU A 339 -1.37 -11.37 -15.22
CA LEU A 339 -1.59 -10.04 -15.79
C LEU A 339 -3.10 -9.74 -15.91
N PRO A 340 -3.49 -8.44 -15.92
CA PRO A 340 -4.88 -8.00 -16.03
C PRO A 340 -5.71 -8.62 -17.14
#